data_AF-A0A0K1QAN7-F1
#
_entry.id   AF-A0A0K1QAN7-F1
#
_cell.length_a   1.000
_cell.length_b   1.000
_cell.length_c   1.000
_cell.angle_alpha   90.00
_cell.angle_beta   90.00
_cell.angle_gamma   90.00
#
_symmetry.space_group_name_H-M   'P 1'
#
loop_
_entity.id
_entity.type
_entity.pdbx_description
1 polymer ?
#
loop_
_entity_poly.entity_id
_entity_poly.type
_entity_poly.pdbx_seq_one_letter_code
_entity_poly.pdbx_strand_id
1 'polypeptide(L)'
;MSSKLGLWFFASLVTIPAFVACSSSDDESGQNDVATQPQTGPDASANPQDSSVAEPQKDAATEDASHMPDASGPVCTAAAEQLLKPVDSVSTGAVTVLSDETGVKTIFVDAAAGGTAGQATNPRLYLNLDSLARVDVTDKTASTSTAWDLAIKRPILFTNGGHGGSGQGGAVRLVDKEFDAVTAADASSATFAKEIFFDADCNPQTDQTGAVKTTFDGWYDYNTADNTLTPAAGTWLVKGGAGKLYKIAIVTYYATPDGGVGMSGGRYVIKVGAL
;
A
#
# COMPACT_ATOMS: atom_id res chain seq x y z
N MET A 1 -39.20 35.42 32.09
CA MET A 1 -38.49 36.48 31.37
C MET A 1 -38.17 35.96 29.99
N SER A 2 -38.74 36.60 28.98
CA SER A 2 -38.69 36.22 27.57
C SER A 2 -37.59 37.02 26.90
N SER A 3 -36.68 36.37 26.17
CA SER A 3 -35.78 37.06 25.24
C SER A 3 -35.47 36.13 24.06
N LYS A 4 -36.24 36.38 22.99
CA LYS A 4 -35.95 36.02 21.59
C LYS A 4 -34.84 36.93 21.04
N LEU A 5 -34.38 36.57 19.82
CA LEU A 5 -33.51 37.26 18.85
C LEU A 5 -32.10 36.64 18.79
N GLY A 6 -31.55 36.29 17.62
CA GLY A 6 -32.01 36.46 16.25
C GLY A 6 -31.16 35.64 15.29
N LEU A 7 -31.83 34.98 14.34
CA LEU A 7 -31.24 34.17 13.29
C LEU A 7 -30.88 35.09 12.12
N TRP A 8 -29.61 35.20 11.75
CA TRP A 8 -29.18 35.90 10.54
C TRP A 8 -28.83 34.87 9.46
N PHE A 9 -29.71 34.75 8.47
CA PHE A 9 -29.46 34.06 7.20
C PHE A 9 -28.71 35.01 6.27
N PHE A 10 -27.48 34.68 5.88
CA PHE A 10 -26.83 35.24 4.70
C PHE A 10 -26.89 34.20 3.58
N ALA A 11 -27.82 34.40 2.64
CA ALA A 11 -27.87 33.68 1.38
C ALA A 11 -26.88 34.35 0.42
N SER A 12 -25.76 33.68 0.14
CA SER A 12 -24.81 34.12 -0.89
C SER A 12 -25.14 33.39 -2.19
N LEU A 13 -25.67 34.16 -3.15
CA LEU A 13 -25.94 33.76 -4.52
C LEU A 13 -24.60 33.57 -5.26
N VAL A 14 -24.30 32.38 -5.77
CA VAL A 14 -23.17 32.15 -6.69
C VAL A 14 -23.74 31.81 -8.07
N THR A 15 -23.48 32.69 -9.02
CA THR A 15 -23.89 32.59 -10.42
C THR A 15 -22.94 31.67 -11.18
N ILE A 16 -23.50 30.68 -11.87
CA ILE A 16 -22.81 29.76 -12.79
C ILE A 16 -22.84 30.37 -14.20
N PRO A 17 -21.70 30.49 -14.91
CA PRO A 17 -21.72 30.57 -16.36
C PRO A 17 -21.53 29.19 -16.98
N ALA A 18 -22.52 28.78 -17.77
CA ALA A 18 -22.45 27.67 -18.72
C ALA A 18 -22.11 28.22 -20.11
N PHE A 19 -21.07 27.69 -20.76
CA PHE A 19 -20.79 27.76 -22.20
C PHE A 19 -19.70 26.71 -22.48
N VAL A 20 -19.63 25.95 -23.58
CA VAL A 20 -20.49 25.55 -24.68
C VAL A 20 -19.75 24.34 -25.30
N ALA A 21 -20.47 23.29 -25.69
CA ALA A 21 -19.92 22.22 -26.51
C ALA A 21 -20.00 22.62 -27.99
N CYS A 22 -18.95 22.33 -28.77
CA CYS A 22 -19.05 22.30 -30.22
C CYS A 22 -18.24 21.13 -30.78
N SER A 23 -18.82 20.53 -31.82
CA SER A 23 -18.57 19.22 -32.42
C SER A 23 -17.74 19.31 -33.70
N SER A 24 -17.32 18.13 -34.22
CA SER A 24 -17.03 17.79 -35.64
C SER A 24 -15.80 18.47 -36.30
N SER A 25 -15.10 17.95 -37.31
CA SER A 25 -15.01 16.68 -38.06
C SER A 25 -13.88 16.86 -39.10
N ASP A 26 -13.20 15.78 -39.44
CA ASP A 26 -12.74 15.33 -40.77
C ASP A 26 -11.64 16.05 -41.61
N ASP A 27 -10.78 15.16 -42.15
CA ASP A 27 -10.16 15.06 -43.50
C ASP A 27 -8.72 15.52 -43.84
N GLU A 28 -7.93 14.49 -44.21
CA GLU A 28 -7.09 14.26 -45.42
C GLU A 28 -6.05 15.33 -45.89
N SER A 29 -4.92 15.05 -46.56
CA SER A 29 -4.27 13.89 -47.20
C SER A 29 -2.86 14.32 -47.71
N GLY A 30 -2.05 13.38 -48.19
CA GLY A 30 -0.88 13.64 -49.08
C GLY A 30 0.45 13.06 -48.56
N GLN A 31 0.76 11.76 -48.69
CA GLN A 31 1.30 11.04 -49.86
C GLN A 31 2.61 11.62 -50.44
N ASN A 32 3.69 10.82 -50.42
CA ASN A 32 4.36 10.34 -51.65
C ASN A 32 5.42 9.25 -51.37
N ASP A 33 5.42 8.31 -52.31
CA ASP A 33 6.05 7.00 -52.39
C ASP A 33 7.59 7.00 -52.58
N VAL A 34 8.23 5.83 -52.38
CA VAL A 34 8.72 4.97 -53.49
C VAL A 34 9.51 3.76 -52.94
N ALA A 35 9.21 2.62 -53.54
CA ALA A 35 9.58 1.25 -53.22
C ALA A 35 11.05 0.84 -53.47
N THR A 36 11.47 -0.31 -52.94
CA THR A 36 11.64 -1.59 -53.69
C THR A 36 12.60 -2.56 -52.95
N GLN A 37 12.10 -3.74 -52.63
CA GLN A 37 12.84 -4.97 -52.25
C GLN A 37 13.22 -5.75 -53.54
N PRO A 38 14.20 -6.70 -53.57
CA PRO A 38 14.04 -8.00 -52.89
C PRO A 38 15.34 -8.73 -52.45
N GLN A 39 15.12 -9.87 -51.77
CA GLN A 39 16.08 -10.82 -51.15
C GLN A 39 16.91 -11.66 -52.13
N THR A 40 18.06 -12.19 -51.65
CA THR A 40 18.58 -13.56 -51.92
C THR A 40 19.66 -13.98 -50.89
N GLY A 41 19.57 -15.18 -50.29
CA GLY A 41 20.72 -15.97 -49.75
C GLY A 41 21.24 -16.97 -50.81
N PRO A 42 22.05 -18.02 -50.51
CA PRO A 42 22.45 -18.60 -49.20
C PRO A 42 23.94 -19.10 -49.10
N ASP A 43 24.22 -19.87 -48.03
CA ASP A 43 25.30 -20.86 -47.76
C ASP A 43 26.72 -20.47 -47.27
N ALA A 44 27.12 -21.02 -46.11
CA ALA A 44 28.32 -21.86 -45.92
C ALA A 44 28.54 -22.34 -44.45
N SER A 45 28.35 -23.64 -44.25
CA SER A 45 29.22 -24.65 -43.59
C SER A 45 29.99 -24.42 -42.27
N ALA A 46 29.78 -25.42 -41.39
CA ALA A 46 30.77 -26.30 -40.72
C ALA A 46 31.13 -26.08 -39.23
N ASN A 47 30.76 -27.12 -38.46
CA ASN A 47 31.21 -27.51 -37.13
C ASN A 47 32.61 -28.19 -37.19
N PRO A 48 33.34 -28.29 -36.07
CA PRO A 48 33.68 -29.65 -35.60
C PRO A 48 33.62 -29.86 -34.07
N GLN A 49 33.43 -31.13 -33.73
CA GLN A 49 33.34 -31.76 -32.40
C GLN A 49 34.67 -31.83 -31.61
N ASP A 50 34.53 -32.05 -30.29
CA ASP A 50 35.06 -33.22 -29.55
C ASP A 50 36.03 -33.00 -28.35
N SER A 51 35.50 -33.30 -27.15
CA SER A 51 36.03 -34.19 -26.09
C SER A 51 37.20 -33.87 -25.14
N SER A 52 36.86 -34.02 -23.85
CA SER A 52 37.60 -34.64 -22.72
C SER A 52 38.65 -33.85 -21.93
N VAL A 53 38.56 -33.85 -20.58
CA VAL A 53 39.36 -34.61 -19.57
C VAL A 53 39.14 -34.00 -18.17
N ALA A 54 39.17 -34.83 -17.12
CA ALA A 54 38.84 -34.54 -15.72
C ALA A 54 40.07 -34.31 -14.78
N GLU A 55 39.84 -33.50 -13.70
CA GLU A 55 40.38 -33.50 -12.30
C GLU A 55 41.89 -33.22 -11.98
N PRO A 56 42.32 -32.84 -10.73
CA PRO A 56 41.62 -32.54 -9.45
C PRO A 56 42.08 -31.26 -8.63
N GLN A 57 41.28 -30.96 -7.58
CA GLN A 57 41.41 -30.14 -6.35
C GLN A 57 42.62 -29.21 -6.03
N LYS A 58 42.31 -28.04 -5.44
CA LYS A 58 43.05 -27.47 -4.30
C LYS A 58 42.15 -26.64 -3.38
N ASP A 59 42.11 -27.04 -2.10
CA ASP A 59 41.43 -26.37 -1.00
C ASP A 59 42.05 -25.00 -0.67
N ALA A 60 41.20 -24.01 -0.40
CA ALA A 60 41.49 -22.91 0.49
C ALA A 60 40.18 -22.36 1.07
N ALA A 61 39.98 -22.62 2.36
CA ALA A 61 38.92 -22.02 3.15
C ALA A 61 39.09 -20.50 3.21
N THR A 62 38.04 -19.77 2.87
CA THR A 62 37.82 -18.39 3.34
C THR A 62 36.33 -18.22 3.60
N GLU A 63 36.03 -17.50 4.67
CA GLU A 63 34.78 -17.51 5.41
C GLU A 63 33.55 -17.17 4.55
N ASP A 64 32.54 -18.03 4.69
CA ASP A 64 31.24 -17.93 4.04
C ASP A 64 30.43 -16.78 4.62
N ALA A 65 30.61 -15.58 4.06
CA ALA A 65 29.59 -14.54 4.09
C ALA A 65 28.59 -14.83 2.96
N SER A 66 27.78 -15.89 3.13
CA SER A 66 26.67 -16.20 2.23
C SER A 66 25.61 -15.11 2.32
N HIS A 67 25.79 -14.11 1.47
CA HIS A 67 24.80 -13.73 0.45
C HIS A 67 23.34 -13.80 0.95
N MET A 68 22.93 -12.78 1.72
CA MET A 68 21.53 -12.40 1.67
C MET A 68 21.23 -11.99 0.23
N PRO A 69 20.19 -12.52 -0.44
CA PRO A 69 19.79 -11.99 -1.73
C PRO A 69 19.40 -10.54 -1.53
N ASP A 70 20.25 -9.67 -2.06
CA ASP A 70 20.02 -8.26 -2.28
C ASP A 70 18.68 -8.08 -3.00
N ALA A 71 18.00 -6.98 -2.71
CA ALA A 71 16.77 -6.56 -3.35
C ALA A 71 17.03 -6.09 -4.79
N SER A 72 17.74 -6.91 -5.59
CA SER A 72 18.12 -6.62 -6.97
C SER A 72 17.03 -7.07 -7.95
N GLY A 73 15.80 -6.65 -7.71
CA GLY A 73 14.89 -6.35 -8.82
C GLY A 73 15.25 -4.97 -9.38
N PRO A 74 14.88 -4.64 -10.63
CA PRO A 74 14.97 -3.26 -11.09
C PRO A 74 14.29 -2.35 -10.06
N VAL A 75 15.00 -1.33 -9.58
CA VAL A 75 14.41 -0.36 -8.66
C VAL A 75 13.39 0.41 -9.49
N CYS A 76 12.13 0.00 -9.43
CA CYS A 76 11.01 0.51 -10.23
C CYS A 76 10.62 1.96 -9.85
N THR A 77 11.60 2.81 -9.51
CA THR A 77 11.44 4.14 -8.93
C THR A 77 10.50 5.03 -9.73
N ALA A 78 10.66 5.09 -11.06
CA ALA A 78 9.78 5.89 -11.91
C ALA A 78 8.34 5.35 -11.92
N ALA A 79 8.17 4.02 -11.97
CA ALA A 79 6.86 3.39 -11.90
C ALA A 79 6.23 3.56 -10.50
N ALA A 80 7.03 3.51 -9.43
CA ALA A 80 6.62 3.75 -8.05
C ALA A 80 6.14 5.20 -7.85
N GLU A 81 6.83 6.18 -8.43
CA GLU A 81 6.41 7.58 -8.41
C GLU A 81 5.05 7.75 -9.10
N GLN A 82 4.84 7.09 -10.24
CA GLN A 82 3.58 7.16 -11.00
C GLN A 82 2.42 6.44 -10.29
N LEU A 83 2.68 5.26 -9.71
CA LEU A 83 1.67 4.43 -9.05
C LEU A 83 1.28 5.01 -7.69
N LEU A 84 2.26 5.32 -6.84
CA LEU A 84 2.04 5.69 -5.44
C LEU A 84 1.78 7.18 -5.25
N LYS A 85 2.24 8.02 -6.21
CA LYS A 85 2.12 9.48 -6.19
C LYS A 85 2.53 10.06 -4.83
N PRO A 86 3.80 9.88 -4.42
CA PRO A 86 4.22 10.22 -3.07
C PRO A 86 4.12 11.72 -2.81
N VAL A 87 3.47 12.07 -1.70
CA VAL A 87 3.32 13.46 -1.24
C VAL A 87 4.40 13.82 -0.23
N ASP A 88 5.07 14.95 -0.47
CA ASP A 88 6.15 15.43 0.39
C ASP A 88 5.66 16.34 1.52
N SER A 89 4.73 15.81 2.31
CA SER A 89 4.21 16.47 3.51
C SER A 89 3.87 15.43 4.56
N VAL A 90 4.04 15.75 5.83
CA VAL A 90 3.60 14.87 6.92
C VAL A 90 2.07 14.89 7.00
N SER A 91 1.46 13.72 7.20
CA SER A 91 0.02 13.64 7.44
C SER A 91 -0.39 14.33 8.73
N THR A 92 -1.50 15.06 8.71
CA THR A 92 -2.09 15.70 9.90
C THR A 92 -3.07 14.80 10.64
N GLY A 93 -3.31 13.59 10.13
CA GLY A 93 -4.22 12.63 10.74
C GLY A 93 -3.85 12.25 12.17
N ALA A 94 -4.87 12.09 13.00
CA ALA A 94 -4.72 11.74 14.41
C ALA A 94 -4.62 10.22 14.62
N VAL A 95 -3.84 9.82 15.60
CA VAL A 95 -3.88 8.47 16.19
C VAL A 95 -4.19 8.65 17.67
N THR A 96 -5.19 7.95 18.18
CA THR A 96 -5.63 8.10 19.58
C THR A 96 -5.96 6.74 20.16
N VAL A 97 -5.43 6.44 21.34
CA VAL A 97 -5.80 5.24 22.09
C VAL A 97 -7.18 5.47 22.72
N LEU A 98 -8.15 4.62 22.35
CA LEU A 98 -9.53 4.65 22.82
C LEU A 98 -9.70 3.81 24.10
N SER A 99 -9.03 2.66 24.15
CA SER A 99 -9.03 1.78 25.32
C SER A 99 -7.74 0.97 25.42
N ASP A 100 -7.46 0.49 26.62
CA ASP A 100 -6.35 -0.41 26.94
C ASP A 100 -6.86 -1.44 27.95
N GLU A 101 -7.10 -2.66 27.45
CA GLU A 101 -7.71 -3.73 28.22
C GLU A 101 -6.83 -4.98 28.10
N THR A 102 -6.27 -5.44 29.21
CA THR A 102 -5.48 -6.69 29.26
C THR A 102 -4.35 -6.77 28.22
N GLY A 103 -3.71 -5.63 27.90
CA GLY A 103 -2.63 -5.56 26.90
C GLY A 103 -3.11 -5.52 25.45
N VAL A 104 -4.43 -5.48 25.23
CA VAL A 104 -5.05 -5.19 23.93
C VAL A 104 -5.48 -3.73 23.93
N LYS A 105 -4.97 -2.98 22.97
CA LYS A 105 -5.25 -1.55 22.82
C LYS A 105 -6.17 -1.36 21.63
N THR A 106 -7.20 -0.55 21.79
CA THR A 106 -8.06 -0.11 20.69
C THR A 106 -7.69 1.30 20.33
N ILE A 107 -7.39 1.56 19.05
CA ILE A 107 -6.98 2.88 18.56
C ILE A 107 -7.94 3.41 17.50
N PHE A 108 -8.15 4.71 17.53
CA PHE A 108 -8.67 5.50 16.42
C PHE A 108 -7.51 5.95 15.52
N VAL A 109 -7.69 5.86 14.20
CA VAL A 109 -6.73 6.37 13.21
C VAL A 109 -7.47 7.17 12.14
N ASP A 110 -7.14 8.46 12.00
CA ASP A 110 -7.65 9.32 10.94
C ASP A 110 -6.70 9.31 9.72
N ALA A 111 -6.99 8.45 8.76
CA ALA A 111 -6.35 8.41 7.44
C ALA A 111 -7.29 8.95 6.35
N ALA A 112 -8.18 9.88 6.70
CA ALA A 112 -9.26 10.33 5.81
C ALA A 112 -8.85 11.42 4.81
N ALA A 113 -7.63 11.95 4.92
CA ALA A 113 -7.14 13.11 4.16
C ALA A 113 -7.48 13.03 2.66
N GLY A 114 -7.96 14.16 2.12
CA GLY A 114 -8.38 14.30 0.71
C GLY A 114 -9.73 13.67 0.35
N GLY A 115 -10.30 12.80 1.19
CA GLY A 115 -11.50 12.03 0.81
C GLY A 115 -11.28 11.19 -0.45
N THR A 116 -12.36 10.71 -1.07
CA THR A 116 -12.26 9.87 -2.29
C THR A 116 -11.59 10.61 -3.46
N ALA A 117 -11.92 11.88 -3.67
CA ALA A 117 -11.43 12.65 -4.82
C ALA A 117 -10.00 13.20 -4.64
N GLY A 118 -9.57 13.47 -3.40
CA GLY A 118 -8.29 14.12 -3.11
C GLY A 118 -7.22 13.20 -2.55
N GLN A 119 -7.48 11.90 -2.36
CA GLN A 119 -6.52 10.99 -1.72
C GLN A 119 -5.16 10.95 -2.42
N ALA A 120 -5.13 11.09 -3.75
CA ALA A 120 -3.90 11.02 -4.55
C ALA A 120 -2.93 12.18 -4.29
N THR A 121 -3.42 13.31 -3.79
CA THR A 121 -2.62 14.52 -3.51
C THR A 121 -2.46 14.79 -2.02
N ASN A 122 -2.91 13.86 -1.16
CA ASN A 122 -2.76 13.95 0.29
C ASN A 122 -1.81 12.84 0.78
N PRO A 123 -1.05 13.08 1.86
CA PRO A 123 -0.05 12.14 2.35
C PRO A 123 -0.66 10.90 3.02
N ARG A 124 0.14 9.83 3.12
CA ARG A 124 -0.18 8.66 3.95
C ARG A 124 0.00 9.03 5.43
N LEU A 125 -0.81 8.45 6.28
CA LEU A 125 -0.53 8.40 7.72
C LEU A 125 0.42 7.23 7.99
N TYR A 126 1.56 7.50 8.62
CA TYR A 126 2.50 6.48 9.06
C TYR A 126 2.31 6.22 10.55
N LEU A 127 2.10 4.96 10.94
CA LEU A 127 1.78 4.51 12.29
C LEU A 127 2.88 3.59 12.80
N ASN A 128 3.31 3.81 14.04
CA ASN A 128 4.12 2.86 14.81
C ASN A 128 3.20 2.12 15.80
N LEU A 129 3.17 0.78 15.73
CA LEU A 129 2.29 -0.09 16.50
C LEU A 129 2.76 -0.31 17.94
N ASP A 130 4.02 -0.03 18.25
CA ASP A 130 4.57 -0.11 19.60
C ASP A 130 4.13 1.09 20.45
N SER A 131 4.37 2.29 19.91
CA SER A 131 4.01 3.57 20.55
C SER A 131 2.55 3.97 20.32
N LEU A 132 1.88 3.34 19.37
CA LEU A 132 0.52 3.69 18.89
C LEU A 132 0.40 5.18 18.54
N ALA A 133 1.42 5.68 17.85
CA ALA A 133 1.53 7.08 17.47
C ALA A 133 1.84 7.21 15.98
N ARG A 134 1.45 8.37 15.43
CA ARG A 134 1.88 8.77 14.09
C ARG A 134 3.39 9.00 14.09
N VAL A 135 4.05 8.56 13.03
CA VAL A 135 5.44 8.87 12.72
C VAL A 135 5.47 10.04 11.74
N ASP A 136 6.22 11.10 12.08
CA ASP A 136 6.32 12.31 11.26
C ASP A 136 7.33 12.14 10.12
N VAL A 137 6.95 11.33 9.12
CA VAL A 137 7.65 11.17 7.83
C VAL A 137 6.70 11.51 6.68
N THR A 138 7.29 11.85 5.53
CA THR A 138 6.56 12.08 4.26
C THR A 138 6.55 10.83 3.40
N ASP A 139 5.70 10.76 2.37
CA ASP A 139 5.68 9.60 1.47
C ASP A 139 7.05 9.39 0.78
N LYS A 140 7.84 10.45 0.62
CA LYS A 140 9.19 10.42 0.01
C LYS A 140 10.29 9.98 0.97
N THR A 141 10.15 10.29 2.25
CA THR A 141 11.18 9.99 3.28
C THR A 141 10.90 8.69 4.03
N ALA A 142 9.68 8.15 3.95
CA ALA A 142 9.29 6.93 4.64
C ALA A 142 10.03 5.68 4.14
N SER A 143 10.43 5.62 2.87
CA SER A 143 11.08 4.45 2.27
C SER A 143 12.41 4.09 2.95
N THR A 144 13.11 5.08 3.52
CA THR A 144 14.39 4.90 4.22
C THR A 144 14.25 4.84 5.75
N SER A 145 13.03 4.91 6.27
CA SER A 145 12.75 4.90 7.71
C SER A 145 12.22 3.54 8.17
N THR A 146 12.78 3.01 9.25
CA THR A 146 12.29 1.81 9.94
C THR A 146 11.36 2.13 11.12
N ALA A 147 11.07 3.42 11.36
CA ALA A 147 10.35 3.89 12.54
C ALA A 147 8.83 3.64 12.48
N TRP A 148 8.27 3.37 11.31
CA TRP A 148 6.85 3.11 11.09
C TRP A 148 6.61 1.62 10.79
N ASP A 149 5.42 1.14 11.13
CA ASP A 149 5.00 -0.24 10.93
C ASP A 149 3.90 -0.35 9.86
N LEU A 150 2.92 0.56 9.90
CA LEU A 150 1.86 0.66 8.90
C LEU A 150 1.82 2.04 8.25
N ALA A 151 1.64 2.09 6.93
CA ALA A 151 1.28 3.31 6.21
C ALA A 151 -0.17 3.18 5.72
N ILE A 152 -1.00 4.19 5.98
CA ILE A 152 -2.45 4.12 5.76
C ILE A 152 -2.87 5.34 4.93
N LYS A 153 -3.51 5.09 3.79
CA LYS A 153 -4.13 6.13 2.94
C LYS A 153 -5.49 5.63 2.48
N ARG A 154 -6.55 6.18 3.09
CA ARG A 154 -7.92 5.75 2.80
C ARG A 154 -7.97 4.21 2.95
N PRO A 155 -8.54 3.37 2.07
CA PRO A 155 -8.63 1.93 2.34
C PRO A 155 -7.31 1.18 2.16
N ILE A 156 -6.21 1.84 1.80
CA ILE A 156 -4.96 1.19 1.42
C ILE A 156 -4.00 1.20 2.62
N LEU A 157 -3.57 0.00 3.05
CA LEU A 157 -2.64 -0.21 4.15
C LEU A 157 -1.39 -0.91 3.64
N PHE A 158 -0.23 -0.44 4.07
CA PHE A 158 1.07 -1.01 3.72
C PHE A 158 1.85 -1.35 4.97
N THR A 159 2.63 -2.41 4.92
CA THR A 159 3.66 -2.73 5.90
C THR A 159 5.02 -2.17 5.50
N ASN A 160 5.87 -1.88 6.48
CA ASN A 160 7.22 -1.39 6.24
C ASN A 160 8.19 -2.52 5.88
N GLY A 161 8.05 -3.09 4.68
CA GLY A 161 8.99 -4.07 4.15
C GLY A 161 8.76 -4.35 2.66
N GLY A 162 9.78 -4.83 1.96
CA GLY A 162 9.71 -5.05 0.51
C GLY A 162 9.61 -3.71 -0.24
N HIS A 163 8.70 -3.60 -1.21
CA HIS A 163 8.46 -2.34 -1.93
C HIS A 163 7.83 -1.24 -1.05
N GLY A 164 7.33 -1.58 0.14
CA GLY A 164 6.71 -0.65 1.08
C GLY A 164 7.71 0.21 1.86
N GLY A 165 8.92 -0.29 2.10
CA GLY A 165 9.95 0.42 2.86
C GLY A 165 11.12 -0.48 3.28
N SER A 166 12.14 0.14 3.87
CA SER A 166 13.41 -0.48 4.28
C SER A 166 13.32 -1.35 5.54
N GLY A 167 12.17 -1.42 6.20
CA GLY A 167 11.97 -2.24 7.39
C GLY A 167 11.87 -3.74 7.12
N GLN A 168 11.65 -4.48 8.21
CA GLN A 168 11.46 -5.92 8.22
C GLN A 168 9.99 -6.35 8.12
N GLY A 169 9.11 -5.40 7.82
CA GLY A 169 7.68 -5.54 7.98
C GLY A 169 7.04 -6.48 6.97
N GLY A 170 5.86 -6.95 7.35
CA GLY A 170 5.04 -7.85 6.54
C GLY A 170 3.78 -8.25 7.30
N ALA A 171 2.80 -8.81 6.59
CA ALA A 171 1.56 -9.25 7.20
C ALA A 171 1.06 -10.57 6.60
N VAL A 172 0.20 -11.24 7.37
CA VAL A 172 -0.59 -12.39 6.92
C VAL A 172 -1.91 -12.43 7.70
N ARG A 173 -3.00 -12.74 7.01
CA ARG A 173 -4.33 -12.87 7.62
C ARG A 173 -4.61 -14.32 8.01
N LEU A 174 -4.98 -14.53 9.26
CA LEU A 174 -5.56 -15.77 9.77
C LEU A 174 -7.08 -15.68 9.60
N VAL A 175 -7.58 -16.09 8.43
CA VAL A 175 -9.00 -15.94 8.03
C VAL A 175 -9.97 -16.63 8.99
N ASP A 176 -9.60 -17.79 9.53
CA ASP A 176 -10.47 -18.60 10.40
C ASP A 176 -10.14 -18.44 11.90
N LYS A 177 -9.44 -17.35 12.28
CA LYS A 177 -9.01 -17.13 13.67
C LYS A 177 -9.39 -15.75 14.19
N GLU A 178 -10.25 -15.77 15.20
CA GLU A 178 -10.65 -14.58 15.95
C GLU A 178 -9.50 -14.00 16.77
N PHE A 179 -9.56 -12.69 17.01
CA PHE A 179 -8.46 -11.91 17.58
C PHE A 179 -7.96 -12.46 18.92
N ASP A 180 -8.87 -12.87 19.80
CA ASP A 180 -8.53 -13.37 21.13
C ASP A 180 -7.91 -14.78 21.09
N ALA A 181 -8.16 -15.54 20.03
CA ALA A 181 -7.58 -16.87 19.83
C ALA A 181 -6.16 -16.83 19.25
N VAL A 182 -5.73 -15.70 18.69
CA VAL A 182 -4.37 -15.54 18.13
C VAL A 182 -3.34 -15.38 19.24
N THR A 183 -2.25 -16.14 19.12
CA THR A 183 -1.15 -16.25 20.09
C THR A 183 0.22 -16.09 19.43
N ALA A 184 1.28 -15.96 20.24
CA ALA A 184 2.67 -15.92 19.75
C ALA A 184 3.07 -17.18 18.97
N ALA A 185 2.48 -18.35 19.28
CA ALA A 185 2.75 -19.59 18.57
C ALA A 185 2.32 -19.51 17.10
N ASP A 186 1.18 -18.87 16.81
CA ASP A 186 0.72 -18.64 15.44
C ASP A 186 1.69 -17.75 14.67
N ALA A 187 2.22 -16.71 15.33
CA ALA A 187 3.20 -15.81 14.71
C ALA A 187 4.55 -16.49 14.44
N SER A 188 4.96 -17.42 15.31
CA SER A 188 6.24 -18.14 15.15
C SER A 188 6.27 -19.09 13.95
N SER A 189 5.13 -19.61 13.52
CA SER A 189 5.00 -20.52 12.37
C SER A 189 4.52 -19.81 11.10
N ALA A 190 4.18 -18.52 11.19
CA ALA A 190 3.66 -17.74 10.09
C ALA A 190 4.75 -17.29 9.12
N THR A 191 4.43 -17.34 7.82
CA THR A 191 5.19 -16.66 6.77
C THR A 191 4.60 -15.28 6.53
N PHE A 192 5.33 -14.23 6.89
CA PHE A 192 4.91 -12.85 6.66
C PHE A 192 5.20 -12.43 5.22
N ALA A 193 4.15 -12.12 4.47
CA ALA A 193 4.32 -11.55 3.13
C ALA A 193 4.86 -10.12 3.27
N LYS A 194 5.86 -9.77 2.45
CA LYS A 194 6.32 -8.38 2.29
C LYS A 194 5.53 -7.69 1.18
N GLU A 195 5.59 -6.37 1.13
CA GLU A 195 4.96 -5.63 0.05
C GLU A 195 5.64 -5.90 -1.31
N ILE A 196 4.83 -6.24 -2.31
CA ILE A 196 5.27 -6.46 -3.70
C ILE A 196 4.24 -5.82 -4.64
N PHE A 197 4.49 -4.55 -5.01
CA PHE A 197 3.63 -3.78 -5.93
C PHE A 197 4.00 -3.89 -7.40
N PHE A 198 5.13 -4.51 -7.72
CA PHE A 198 5.67 -4.57 -9.07
C PHE A 198 6.15 -5.99 -9.34
N ASP A 199 5.99 -6.45 -10.58
CA ASP A 199 6.68 -7.64 -11.07
C ASP A 199 8.14 -7.32 -11.45
N ALA A 200 8.84 -8.33 -11.99
CA ALA A 200 10.24 -8.19 -12.40
C ALA A 200 10.45 -7.19 -13.57
N ASP A 201 9.40 -6.89 -14.33
CA ASP A 201 9.42 -5.97 -15.47
C ASP A 201 8.89 -4.56 -15.08
N CYS A 202 8.70 -4.30 -13.78
CA CYS A 202 8.14 -3.07 -13.23
C CYS A 202 6.69 -2.76 -13.63
N ASN A 203 5.90 -3.78 -14.00
CA ASN A 203 4.46 -3.58 -14.19
C ASN A 203 3.75 -3.53 -12.83
N PRO A 204 2.87 -2.54 -12.59
CA PRO A 204 2.17 -2.42 -11.33
C PRO A 204 1.21 -3.59 -11.11
N GLN A 205 1.26 -4.17 -9.92
CA GLN A 205 0.33 -5.15 -9.41
C GLN A 205 -0.83 -4.43 -8.73
N THR A 206 -2.05 -4.72 -9.14
CA THR A 206 -3.26 -4.12 -8.59
C THR A 206 -4.23 -5.19 -8.08
N ASP A 207 -5.09 -4.82 -7.14
CA ASP A 207 -6.20 -5.63 -6.68
C ASP A 207 -7.37 -5.59 -7.67
N GLN A 208 -8.47 -6.28 -7.34
CA GLN A 208 -9.66 -6.34 -8.19
C GLN A 208 -10.36 -4.99 -8.38
N THR A 209 -10.05 -4.00 -7.55
CA THR A 209 -10.58 -2.63 -7.63
C THR A 209 -9.66 -1.70 -8.44
N GLY A 210 -8.49 -2.19 -8.87
CA GLY A 210 -7.45 -1.40 -9.52
C GLY A 210 -6.59 -0.60 -8.55
N ALA A 211 -6.78 -0.76 -7.23
CA ALA A 211 -5.88 -0.20 -6.24
C ALA A 211 -4.55 -0.96 -6.22
N VAL A 212 -3.48 -0.33 -5.76
CA VAL A 212 -2.20 -1.03 -5.59
C VAL A 212 -2.37 -2.23 -4.67
N LYS A 213 -1.85 -3.39 -5.10
CA LYS A 213 -1.87 -4.63 -4.33
C LYS A 213 -1.06 -4.46 -3.06
N THR A 214 -1.53 -4.93 -1.90
CA THR A 214 -0.83 -4.79 -0.62
C THR A 214 -0.82 -6.09 0.18
N THR A 215 0.01 -6.14 1.23
CA THR A 215 -0.08 -7.24 2.21
C THR A 215 -1.41 -7.27 2.95
N PHE A 216 -2.18 -6.17 2.95
CA PHE A 216 -3.51 -6.07 3.57
C PHE A 216 -4.67 -6.35 2.61
N ASP A 217 -4.41 -6.82 1.40
CA ASP A 217 -5.47 -7.13 0.45
C ASP A 217 -6.50 -8.11 1.03
N GLY A 218 -7.78 -7.85 0.74
CA GLY A 218 -8.90 -8.61 1.30
C GLY A 218 -9.19 -8.30 2.77
N TRP A 219 -8.71 -7.17 3.32
CA TRP A 219 -9.12 -6.74 4.66
C TRP A 219 -10.59 -6.30 4.73
N TYR A 220 -11.24 -6.06 3.60
CA TYR A 220 -12.64 -5.66 3.52
C TYR A 220 -13.41 -6.41 2.44
N ASP A 221 -14.70 -6.55 2.67
CA ASP A 221 -15.71 -6.90 1.68
C ASP A 221 -16.34 -5.60 1.14
N TYR A 222 -16.33 -5.45 -0.18
CA TYR A 222 -16.92 -4.29 -0.86
C TYR A 222 -18.37 -4.55 -1.25
N ASN A 223 -19.28 -3.71 -0.74
CA ASN A 223 -20.67 -3.73 -1.16
C ASN A 223 -20.87 -2.77 -2.33
N THR A 224 -21.16 -3.32 -3.52
CA THR A 224 -21.36 -2.54 -4.74
C THR A 224 -22.69 -1.77 -4.77
N ALA A 225 -23.67 -2.14 -3.92
CA ALA A 225 -24.97 -1.49 -3.89
C ALA A 225 -24.92 -0.10 -3.24
N ASP A 226 -24.11 0.07 -2.19
CA ASP A 226 -23.99 1.31 -1.42
C ASP A 226 -22.55 1.86 -1.35
N ASN A 227 -21.59 1.19 -2.01
CA ASN A 227 -20.17 1.52 -2.02
C ASN A 227 -19.54 1.54 -0.62
N THR A 228 -19.98 0.63 0.25
CA THR A 228 -19.46 0.49 1.62
C THR A 228 -18.38 -0.60 1.74
N LEU A 229 -17.41 -0.37 2.61
CA LEU A 229 -16.35 -1.32 2.95
C LEU A 229 -16.60 -1.90 4.35
N THR A 230 -16.85 -3.19 4.43
CA THR A 230 -17.01 -3.88 5.72
C THR A 230 -15.74 -4.67 6.02
N PRO A 231 -15.10 -4.53 7.19
CA PRO A 231 -13.94 -5.36 7.52
C PRO A 231 -14.26 -6.85 7.42
N ALA A 232 -13.44 -7.58 6.68
CA ALA A 232 -13.56 -9.02 6.54
C ALA A 232 -13.09 -9.72 7.83
N ALA A 233 -13.65 -10.90 8.12
CA ALA A 233 -13.41 -11.62 9.38
C ALA A 233 -11.95 -12.04 9.63
N GLY A 234 -11.63 -12.46 10.85
CA GLY A 234 -10.29 -12.97 11.16
C GLY A 234 -9.28 -11.89 11.54
N THR A 235 -8.04 -12.32 11.75
CA THR A 235 -7.01 -11.51 12.42
C THR A 235 -5.73 -11.44 11.61
N TRP A 236 -5.13 -10.27 11.57
CA TRP A 236 -3.85 -10.06 10.92
C TRP A 236 -2.71 -10.28 11.90
N LEU A 237 -1.76 -11.13 11.53
CA LEU A 237 -0.43 -11.11 12.11
C LEU A 237 0.40 -10.09 11.35
N VAL A 238 1.07 -9.19 12.08
CA VAL A 238 1.88 -8.12 11.51
C VAL A 238 3.26 -8.14 12.13
N LYS A 239 4.28 -8.19 11.27
CA LYS A 239 5.65 -7.84 11.63
C LYS A 239 5.85 -6.36 11.34
N GLY A 240 6.23 -5.59 12.35
CA GLY A 240 6.53 -4.17 12.23
C GLY A 240 7.85 -3.90 11.49
N GLY A 241 8.11 -2.63 11.15
CA GLY A 241 9.32 -2.20 10.47
C GLY A 241 10.59 -2.51 11.26
N ALA A 242 10.53 -2.39 12.59
CA ALA A 242 11.61 -2.79 13.49
C ALA A 242 11.64 -4.31 13.80
N GLY A 243 10.68 -5.08 13.30
CA GLY A 243 10.62 -6.54 13.44
C GLY A 243 9.81 -7.08 14.62
N LYS A 244 9.22 -6.20 15.46
CA LYS A 244 8.27 -6.59 16.52
C LYS A 244 7.00 -7.21 15.92
N LEU A 245 6.37 -8.14 16.64
CA LEU A 245 5.18 -8.86 16.19
C LEU A 245 3.93 -8.36 16.89
N TYR A 246 2.85 -8.25 16.12
CA TYR A 246 1.54 -7.81 16.59
C TYR A 246 0.44 -8.67 15.98
N LYS A 247 -0.66 -8.81 16.71
CA LYS A 247 -1.97 -9.14 16.12
C LYS A 247 -2.78 -7.87 15.98
N ILE A 248 -3.44 -7.69 14.83
CA ILE A 248 -4.36 -6.58 14.62
C ILE A 248 -5.69 -7.04 14.04
N ALA A 249 -6.77 -6.36 14.41
CA ALA A 249 -8.08 -6.48 13.76
C ALA A 249 -8.61 -5.09 13.42
N ILE A 250 -9.05 -4.92 12.17
CA ILE A 250 -9.74 -3.71 11.74
C ILE A 250 -11.19 -3.85 12.14
N VAL A 251 -11.66 -3.01 13.06
CA VAL A 251 -13.02 -3.09 13.62
C VAL A 251 -14.01 -2.32 12.75
N THR A 252 -13.61 -1.14 12.26
CA THR A 252 -14.39 -0.35 11.31
C THR A 252 -13.47 0.57 10.50
N TYR A 253 -13.94 0.96 9.31
CA TYR A 253 -13.35 1.97 8.41
C TYR A 253 -14.08 3.32 8.45
N TYR A 254 -15.24 3.34 9.12
CA TYR A 254 -16.11 4.50 9.26
C TYR A 254 -16.28 4.80 10.75
N ALA A 255 -15.30 5.50 11.32
CA ALA A 255 -15.27 5.84 12.73
C ALA A 255 -15.41 7.36 12.98
N THR A 256 -15.94 7.71 14.15
CA THR A 256 -15.74 9.02 14.78
C THR A 256 -14.52 8.99 15.70
N PRO A 257 -13.92 10.16 16.04
CA PRO A 257 -12.69 10.20 16.86
C PRO A 257 -12.79 9.57 18.26
N ASP A 258 -14.00 9.41 18.79
CA ASP A 258 -14.30 8.74 20.06
C ASP A 258 -14.50 7.21 19.90
N GLY A 259 -14.30 6.67 18.70
CA GLY A 259 -14.48 5.25 18.40
C GLY A 259 -15.91 4.85 18.04
N GLY A 260 -16.83 5.81 17.98
CA GLY A 260 -18.21 5.59 17.51
C GLY A 260 -18.30 5.34 16.00
N VAL A 261 -19.53 5.08 15.53
CA VAL A 261 -19.81 4.87 14.11
C VAL A 261 -19.83 6.20 13.38
N GLY A 262 -18.98 6.34 12.36
CA GLY A 262 -18.93 7.47 11.45
C GLY A 262 -19.57 7.16 10.10
N MET A 263 -19.68 8.19 9.26
CA MET A 263 -20.15 8.07 7.86
C MET A 263 -19.04 8.34 6.84
N SER A 264 -17.91 8.87 7.29
CA SER A 264 -16.76 9.18 6.43
C SER A 264 -15.77 8.04 6.48
N GLY A 265 -15.46 7.46 5.32
CA GLY A 265 -14.41 6.46 5.21
C GLY A 265 -13.04 7.06 5.57
N GLY A 266 -12.04 6.20 5.76
CA GLY A 266 -10.67 6.58 6.06
C GLY A 266 -10.44 6.81 7.55
N ARG A 267 -11.39 6.45 8.39
CA ARG A 267 -11.31 6.62 9.84
C ARG A 267 -11.48 5.28 10.51
N TYR A 268 -10.40 4.77 11.04
CA TYR A 268 -10.34 3.40 11.51
C TYR A 268 -10.56 3.32 13.01
N VAL A 269 -11.18 2.24 13.44
CA VAL A 269 -10.92 1.65 14.77
C VAL A 269 -10.15 0.36 14.55
N ILE A 270 -9.00 0.22 15.22
CA ILE A 270 -8.11 -0.94 15.10
C ILE A 270 -7.84 -1.48 16.50
N LYS A 271 -8.04 -2.78 16.70
CA LYS A 271 -7.51 -3.51 17.86
C LYS A 271 -6.08 -3.93 17.58
N VAL A 272 -5.18 -3.70 18.54
CA VAL A 272 -3.75 -4.03 18.45
C VAL A 272 -3.35 -4.77 19.73
N GLY A 273 -2.67 -5.90 19.58
CA GLY A 273 -2.03 -6.62 20.69
C GLY A 273 -0.61 -7.02 20.29
N ALA A 274 0.35 -6.86 21.20
CA ALA A 274 1.69 -7.40 21.01
C ALA A 274 1.68 -8.94 21.11
N LEU A 275 2.60 -9.61 20.41
CA LEU A 275 2.79 -11.05 20.43
C LEU A 275 4.19 -11.45 20.87
#